data_AF-A0A0D0NEV7-F1
#
_entry.id   AF-A0A0D0NEV7-F1
#
_cell.length_a   1.000
_cell.length_b   1.000
_cell.length_c   1.000
_cell.angle_alpha   90.00
_cell.angle_beta   90.00
_cell.angle_gamma   90.00
#
_symmetry.space_group_name_H-M   'P 1'
#
loop_
_entity.id
_entity.type
_entity.pdbx_description
1 polymer ?
#
loop_
_entity_poly.entity_id
_entity_poly.type
_entity_poly.pdbx_seq_one_letter_code
_entity_poly.pdbx_strand_id
1 'polypeptide(L)'
;VGGLDVFRLVHDTFHHHLAGEQAFFPELTGLVHISGVEDAQAPLATIRDGHRVLVGEADILGNAAQIQALRAGGYDGYLSFEPFAESIHELADIRQALGASMSHLQNPQA
;
A
#
# COMPACT_ATOMS: atom_id res chain seq x y z
N VAL A 1 -20.71 -12.25 -20.21
CA VAL A 1 -21.10 -11.20 -19.25
C VAL A 1 -20.05 -10.11 -19.32
N GLY A 2 -20.45 -8.86 -19.57
CA GLY A 2 -19.56 -7.69 -19.48
C GLY A 2 -19.68 -7.05 -18.10
N GLY A 3 -18.57 -6.55 -17.57
CA GLY A 3 -18.55 -5.85 -16.28
C GLY A 3 -17.40 -4.86 -16.12
N LEU A 4 -16.64 -4.59 -17.20
CA LEU A 4 -15.49 -3.68 -17.18
C LEU A 4 -15.90 -2.21 -16.99
N ASP A 5 -17.17 -1.89 -17.20
CA ASP A 5 -17.80 -0.60 -16.98
C ASP A 5 -18.38 -0.43 -15.56
N VAL A 6 -18.53 -1.52 -14.79
CA VAL A 6 -19.15 -1.54 -13.45
C VAL A 6 -18.13 -1.89 -12.35
N PHE A 7 -17.25 -2.85 -12.62
CA PHE A 7 -16.28 -3.35 -11.66
C PHE A 7 -14.88 -2.86 -11.98
N ARG A 8 -14.10 -2.64 -10.91
CA ARG A 8 -12.69 -2.28 -10.96
C ARG A 8 -11.91 -3.09 -9.94
N LEU A 9 -10.61 -3.24 -10.16
CA LEU A 9 -9.71 -3.90 -9.23
C LEU A 9 -9.36 -2.97 -8.07
N VAL A 10 -9.25 -3.55 -6.88
CA VAL A 10 -8.54 -2.94 -5.76
C VAL A 10 -7.12 -3.49 -5.76
N HIS A 11 -6.13 -2.62 -5.93
CA HIS A 11 -4.73 -3.01 -5.76
C HIS A 11 -4.33 -2.78 -4.31
N ASP A 12 -4.22 -3.85 -3.55
CA ASP A 12 -3.71 -3.78 -2.18
C ASP A 12 -2.21 -4.11 -2.19
N THR A 13 -1.37 -3.17 -1.75
CA THR A 13 0.10 -3.32 -1.81
C THR A 13 0.62 -4.45 -0.92
N PHE A 14 -0.07 -4.73 0.18
CA PHE A 14 0.26 -5.82 1.10
C PHE A 14 -0.05 -7.17 0.45
N HIS A 15 -1.27 -7.35 -0.08
CA HIS A 15 -1.65 -8.60 -0.72
C HIS A 15 -0.88 -8.85 -2.03
N HIS A 16 -0.61 -7.80 -2.80
CA HIS A 16 0.21 -7.90 -4.01
C HIS A 16 1.63 -8.39 -3.68
N HIS A 17 2.26 -7.82 -2.64
CA HIS A 17 3.57 -8.25 -2.18
C HIS A 17 3.56 -9.71 -1.68
N LEU A 18 2.61 -10.09 -0.82
CA LEU A 18 2.54 -11.46 -0.29
C LEU A 18 2.27 -12.52 -1.37
N ALA A 19 1.55 -12.16 -2.44
CA ALA A 19 1.34 -13.04 -3.58
C ALA A 19 2.60 -13.25 -4.43
N GLY A 20 3.63 -12.42 -4.26
CA GLY A 20 4.79 -12.38 -5.15
C GLY A 20 4.41 -11.98 -6.58
N GLU A 21 3.27 -11.32 -6.77
CA GLU A 21 2.77 -10.90 -8.08
C GLU A 21 3.72 -9.88 -8.71
N GLN A 22 3.89 -9.96 -10.03
CA GLN A 22 4.76 -9.06 -10.80
C GLN A 22 3.94 -8.20 -11.78
N ALA A 23 2.73 -8.62 -12.12
CA ALA A 23 1.86 -7.92 -13.05
C ALA A 23 1.09 -6.78 -12.37
N PHE A 24 1.08 -5.62 -13.01
CA PHE A 24 0.26 -4.47 -12.63
C PHE A 24 -0.85 -4.24 -13.65
N PHE A 25 -2.05 -3.87 -13.16
CA PHE A 25 -3.23 -3.66 -13.99
C PHE A 25 -3.81 -2.23 -13.86
N PRO A 26 -3.01 -1.19 -14.12
CA PRO A 26 -3.35 0.21 -13.83
C PRO A 26 -4.66 0.68 -14.49
N GLU A 27 -4.94 0.26 -15.72
CA GLU A 27 -6.18 0.61 -16.45
C GLU A 27 -7.44 -0.04 -15.84
N LEU A 28 -7.29 -1.14 -15.11
CA LEU A 28 -8.38 -1.87 -14.47
C LEU A 28 -8.54 -1.51 -12.98
N THR A 29 -7.52 -0.92 -12.37
CA THR A 29 -7.51 -0.51 -10.97
C THR A 29 -8.40 0.72 -10.75
N GLY A 30 -9.32 0.62 -9.79
CA GLY A 30 -10.19 1.72 -9.36
C GLY A 30 -9.72 2.37 -8.07
N LEU A 31 -9.05 1.61 -7.20
CA LEU A 31 -8.57 2.06 -5.89
C LEU A 31 -7.29 1.32 -5.53
N VAL A 32 -6.36 2.01 -4.87
CA VAL A 32 -5.16 1.39 -4.30
C VAL A 32 -5.24 1.48 -2.78
N HIS A 33 -5.12 0.35 -2.10
CA HIS A 33 -4.92 0.29 -0.65
C HIS A 33 -3.43 0.23 -0.33
N ILE A 34 -2.99 1.08 0.59
CA ILE A 34 -1.59 1.18 1.02
C ILE A 34 -1.48 0.98 2.53
N SER A 35 -0.49 0.20 2.93
CA SER A 35 -0.05 0.00 4.30
C SER A 35 1.41 -0.40 4.30
N GLY A 36 2.17 -0.03 5.32
CA GLY A 36 3.56 -0.45 5.48
C GLY A 36 3.67 -1.75 6.27
N VAL A 37 4.81 -2.43 6.12
CA VAL A 37 5.29 -3.45 7.06
C VAL A 37 6.76 -3.18 7.31
N GLU A 38 7.16 -3.08 8.58
CA GLU A 38 8.55 -2.75 8.96
C GLU A 38 9.32 -3.94 9.57
N ASP A 39 8.66 -5.10 9.73
CA ASP A 39 9.30 -6.29 10.29
C ASP A 39 10.11 -7.04 9.21
N ALA A 40 11.30 -6.50 8.90
CA ALA A 40 12.19 -7.03 7.88
C ALA A 40 12.75 -8.44 8.16
N GLN A 41 12.58 -8.95 9.39
CA GLN A 41 13.11 -10.26 9.80
C GLN A 41 12.02 -11.34 9.86
N ALA A 42 10.74 -10.96 9.83
CA ALA A 42 9.64 -11.90 9.78
C ALA A 42 9.63 -12.65 8.43
N PRO A 43 9.58 -13.99 8.42
CA PRO A 43 9.30 -14.73 7.20
C PRO A 43 8.00 -14.23 6.56
N LEU A 44 7.96 -14.03 5.23
CA LEU A 44 6.76 -13.56 4.52
C LEU A 44 5.49 -14.34 4.91
N ALA A 45 5.62 -15.65 5.11
CA ALA A 45 4.53 -16.53 5.50
C ALA A 45 3.95 -16.27 6.89
N THR A 46 4.61 -15.47 7.74
CA THR A 46 4.14 -15.09 9.09
C THR A 46 3.55 -13.69 9.13
N ILE A 47 3.71 -12.89 8.08
CA ILE A 47 3.13 -11.55 8.00
C ILE A 47 1.61 -11.67 7.87
N ARG A 48 0.88 -10.91 8.69
CA ARG A 48 -0.59 -10.90 8.82
C ARG A 48 -1.06 -9.46 8.94
N ASP A 49 -2.37 -9.25 8.84
CA ASP A 49 -2.96 -7.91 8.91
C ASP A 49 -2.51 -7.10 10.14
N GLY A 50 -2.34 -7.73 11.31
CA GLY A 50 -1.84 -7.03 12.50
C GLY A 50 -0.44 -6.39 12.37
N HIS A 51 0.32 -6.71 11.30
CA HIS A 51 1.62 -6.09 11.01
C HIS A 51 1.50 -4.87 10.07
N ARG A 52 0.30 -4.60 9.54
CA ARG A 52 0.04 -3.51 8.59
C ARG A 52 0.02 -2.18 9.33
N VAL A 53 1.12 -1.43 9.24
CA VAL A 53 1.31 -0.10 9.80
C VAL A 53 1.15 0.98 8.73
N LEU A 54 1.48 2.24 9.05
CA LEU A 54 1.62 3.30 8.04
C LEU A 54 2.90 3.10 7.22
N VAL A 55 2.94 3.65 6.01
CA VAL A 55 4.12 3.52 5.14
C VAL A 55 5.23 4.45 5.63
N GLY A 56 6.41 3.90 5.87
CA GLY A 56 7.60 4.62 6.34
C GLY A 56 8.87 4.11 5.67
N GLU A 57 10.02 4.62 6.12
CA GLU A 57 11.33 4.31 5.53
C GLU A 57 11.73 2.84 5.63
N ALA A 58 11.22 2.13 6.64
CA ALA A 58 11.47 0.71 6.84
C ALA A 58 10.47 -0.19 6.09
N ASP A 59 9.62 0.36 5.22
CA ASP A 59 8.64 -0.42 4.45
C ASP A 59 9.31 -1.49 3.58
N ILE A 60 8.99 -2.74 3.86
CA ILE A 60 9.49 -3.88 3.07
C ILE A 60 8.57 -4.25 1.91
N LEU A 61 7.34 -3.70 1.87
CA LEU A 61 6.38 -4.03 0.82
C LEU A 61 6.69 -3.36 -0.52
N GLY A 62 7.52 -2.31 -0.50
CA GLY A 62 7.87 -1.54 -1.68
C GLY A 62 6.71 -0.66 -2.16
N ASN A 63 5.93 -0.07 -1.25
CA ASN A 63 4.77 0.76 -1.58
C ASN A 63 5.12 1.86 -2.59
N ALA A 64 6.23 2.57 -2.39
CA ALA A 64 6.67 3.63 -3.31
C ALA A 64 6.89 3.12 -4.74
N ALA A 65 7.57 1.98 -4.89
CA ALA A 65 7.81 1.35 -6.19
C ALA A 65 6.51 0.85 -6.84
N GLN A 66 5.64 0.21 -6.07
CA GLN A 66 4.32 -0.24 -6.56
C GLN A 66 3.46 0.93 -7.04
N ILE A 67 3.39 2.02 -6.27
CA ILE A 67 2.67 3.24 -6.64
C ILE A 67 3.27 3.85 -7.91
N GLN A 68 4.60 3.95 -8.00
CA GLN A 68 5.28 4.48 -9.18
C GLN A 68 4.96 3.65 -10.44
N ALA A 69 4.98 2.32 -10.34
CA ALA A 69 4.63 1.43 -11.45
C ALA A 69 3.19 1.62 -11.92
N LEU A 70 2.23 1.73 -10.99
CA LEU A 70 0.82 2.01 -11.29
C LEU A 70 0.67 3.38 -11.98
N ARG A 71 1.30 4.43 -11.43
CA ARG A 71 1.27 5.79 -12.02
C ARG A 71 1.89 5.80 -13.43
N ALA A 72 3.05 5.16 -13.61
CA ALA A 72 3.71 5.07 -14.91
C ALA A 72 2.86 4.33 -15.96
N GLY A 73 2.06 3.37 -15.52
CA GLY A 73 1.09 2.68 -16.36
C GLY A 73 -0.27 3.38 -16.51
N GLY A 74 -0.41 4.62 -16.02
CA GLY A 74 -1.57 5.48 -16.27
C GLY A 74 -2.65 5.50 -15.18
N TYR A 75 -2.43 4.85 -14.03
CA TYR A 75 -3.37 4.96 -12.91
C TYR A 75 -3.36 6.39 -12.33
N ASP A 76 -4.50 7.09 -12.36
CA ASP A 76 -4.65 8.43 -11.78
C ASP A 76 -5.62 8.48 -10.56
N GLY A 77 -5.96 7.32 -9.99
CA GLY A 77 -6.96 7.24 -8.92
C GLY A 77 -6.41 7.50 -7.50
N TYR A 78 -7.27 7.22 -6.52
CA TYR A 78 -7.00 7.41 -5.08
C TYR A 78 -6.07 6.36 -4.48
N LEU A 79 -5.19 6.82 -3.60
CA LEU A 79 -4.44 5.98 -2.67
C LEU A 79 -5.13 6.08 -1.30
N SER A 80 -5.56 4.96 -0.74
CA SER A 80 -6.24 4.87 0.55
C SER A 80 -5.38 4.13 1.56
N PHE A 81 -5.16 4.72 2.72
CA PHE A 81 -4.45 4.05 3.82
C PHE A 81 -5.33 2.96 4.45
N GLU A 82 -4.78 1.77 4.61
CA GLU A 82 -5.44 0.61 5.23
C GLU A 82 -4.53 -0.12 6.25
N PRO A 83 -4.04 0.57 7.30
CA PRO A 83 -3.34 -0.08 8.40
C PRO A 83 -4.31 -0.86 9.30
N PHE A 84 -3.82 -1.94 9.91
CA PHE A 84 -4.58 -2.77 10.86
C PHE A 84 -3.85 -2.98 12.20
N ALA A 85 -2.59 -2.57 12.30
CA ALA A 85 -1.80 -2.72 13.50
C ALA A 85 -2.41 -1.91 14.66
N GLU A 86 -2.52 -2.57 15.83
CA GLU A 86 -3.00 -1.96 17.07
C GLU A 86 -2.20 -0.70 17.42
N SER A 87 -0.88 -0.74 17.20
CA SER A 87 0.03 0.40 17.42
C SER A 87 -0.36 1.65 16.64
N ILE A 88 -1.03 1.52 15.48
CA ILE A 88 -1.54 2.66 14.69
C ILE A 88 -2.88 3.14 15.24
N HIS A 89 -3.76 2.22 15.63
CA HIS A 89 -5.06 2.57 16.20
C HIS A 89 -4.94 3.28 17.56
N GLU A 90 -3.88 2.99 18.31
CA GLU A 90 -3.60 3.59 19.62
C GLU A 90 -2.83 4.92 19.55
N LEU A 91 -2.46 5.39 18.36
CA LEU A 91 -1.72 6.65 18.21
C LEU A 91 -2.54 7.83 18.75
N ALA A 92 -1.93 8.56 19.68
CA ALA A 92 -2.52 9.80 20.22
C ALA A 92 -2.70 10.89 19.14
N ASP A 93 -1.84 10.92 18.12
CA ASP A 93 -1.93 11.86 17.00
C ASP A 93 -1.77 11.14 15.65
N ILE A 94 -2.86 10.48 15.23
CA ILE A 94 -2.92 9.84 13.91
C ILE A 94 -2.78 10.83 12.74
N ARG A 95 -3.15 12.10 12.93
CA ARG A 95 -3.07 13.13 11.88
C ARG A 95 -1.61 13.43 11.56
N GLN A 96 -0.78 13.64 12.59
CA GLN A 96 0.65 13.86 12.40
C GLN A 96 1.30 12.65 11.72
N ALA A 97 0.99 11.43 12.18
CA ALA A 97 1.56 10.20 11.64
C ALA A 97 1.17 9.97 10.17
N LEU A 98 -0.10 10.15 9.81
CA LEU A 98 -0.57 10.10 8.42
C LEU A 98 0.12 11.16 7.56
N GLY A 99 0.28 12.38 8.08
CA GLY A 99 0.98 13.47 7.37
C GLY A 99 2.45 13.13 7.06
N ALA A 100 3.14 12.50 8.01
CA ALA A 100 4.51 12.02 7.80
C ALA A 100 4.57 10.93 6.71
N SER A 101 3.66 9.95 6.76
CA SER A 101 3.58 8.87 5.77
C SER A 101 3.25 9.39 4.35
N MET A 102 2.32 10.34 4.24
CA MET A 102 2.03 11.02 2.97
C MET A 102 3.25 11.79 2.44
N SER A 103 3.96 12.50 3.32
CA SER A 103 5.17 13.25 2.94
C SER A 103 6.28 12.33 2.44
N HIS A 104 6.45 11.17 3.08
CA HIS A 104 7.39 10.12 2.67
C HIS A 104 7.05 9.59 1.27
N LEU A 105 5.78 9.29 1.00
CA LEU A 105 5.33 8.79 -0.31
C LEU A 105 5.38 9.85 -1.43
N GLN A 106 5.30 11.14 -1.10
CA GLN A 106 5.43 12.23 -2.09
C GLN A 106 6.89 12.51 -2.47
N ASN A 107 7.82 12.28 -1.53
CA ASN A 107 9.26 12.49 -1.74
C ASN A 107 10.04 11.22 -1.36
N PRO A 108 9.83 10.09 -2.08
CA PRO A 108 10.59 8.88 -1.80
C PRO A 108 12.07 9.20 -2.05
N GLN A 109 12.89 9.19 -1.01
CA GLN A 109 14.33 9.29 -1.21
C GLN A 109 14.78 8.04 -1.96
N ALA A 110 15.53 8.27 -3.05
CA ALA A 110 15.97 7.26 -4.01
C ALA A 110 17.02 6.30 -3.44
#